data_AF-A0A1X7U2C2-F1
#
_entry.id   AF-A0A1X7U2C2-F1
#
_cell.length_a   1.000
_cell.length_b   1.000
_cell.length_c   1.000
_cell.angle_alpha   90.00
_cell.angle_beta   90.00
_cell.angle_gamma   90.00
#
_symmetry.space_group_name_H-M   'P 1'
#
loop_
_entity.id
_entity.type
_entity.pdbx_description
1 polymer ?
#
loop_
_entity_poly.entity_id
_entity_poly.type
_entity_poly.pdbx_seq_one_letter_code
_entity_poly.pdbx_strand_id
1 'polypeptide(L)'
;MHDKVIGKVCPPGPHITLRIFQRLFNLLEEECHQLDLSITEPCTTNSGKSFRDYLQAKSTIKVTEQEQSNHTIVQNKRKVKQGFEREDGIFVKSLERAMASFHVVGQAYHGGSFVGNPIQRAVKPENIKTMCNSVIATATSLNNSALQSKADEINDKFMDAFNLFAQCHTIYDSNTLLSNAKINELETAIDAFLQFYSESFTATVLPKMHMLEDHLVPWVKRWKVGCGCMGEQGAESLHAMFNNVERAYNNIVDRVERLRVLLQNHHFKLLPANKSLEPPPLKKRPTKPRD
;
A
#
# COMPACT_ATOMS: atom_id res chain seq x y z
N MET A 1 18.24 27.02 13.21
CA MET A 1 19.09 27.01 11.99
C MET A 1 18.74 25.86 11.01
N HIS A 2 17.83 24.94 11.35
CA HIS A 2 17.48 23.77 10.51
C HIS A 2 16.33 23.99 9.50
N ASP A 3 15.47 25.02 9.64
CA ASP A 3 14.33 25.21 8.72
C ASP A 3 14.70 25.72 7.32
N LYS A 4 15.92 26.21 7.11
CA LYS A 4 16.34 26.78 5.81
C LYS A 4 16.59 25.73 4.72
N VAL A 5 16.63 24.43 5.04
CA VAL A 5 16.93 23.36 4.07
C VAL A 5 15.66 22.73 3.50
N ILE A 6 14.58 22.59 4.29
CA ILE A 6 13.36 21.90 3.86
C ILE A 6 12.67 22.62 2.69
N GLY A 7 12.70 23.95 2.64
CA GLY A 7 12.14 24.71 1.51
C GLY A 7 12.95 24.65 0.21
N LYS A 8 14.15 24.04 0.21
CA LYS A 8 15.04 23.95 -0.96
C LYS A 8 15.07 22.55 -1.58
N VAL A 9 14.54 21.54 -0.90
CA VAL A 9 14.54 20.14 -1.34
C VAL A 9 13.11 19.73 -1.64
N CYS A 10 12.91 18.95 -2.71
CA CYS A 10 11.59 18.39 -3.02
C CYS A 10 11.10 17.50 -1.87
N PRO A 11 9.86 17.65 -1.39
CA PRO A 11 9.24 16.66 -0.53
C PRO A 11 9.29 15.28 -1.20
N PRO A 12 9.56 14.21 -0.44
CA PRO A 12 9.72 12.86 -0.98
C PRO A 12 8.34 12.26 -1.31
N GLY A 13 7.72 12.73 -2.39
CA GLY A 13 6.36 12.37 -2.82
C GLY A 13 6.07 10.87 -2.77
N PRO A 14 6.87 10.00 -3.43
CA PRO A 14 6.66 8.55 -3.40
C PRO A 14 6.63 7.95 -1.98
N HIS A 15 7.47 8.47 -1.08
CA HIS A 15 7.52 8.02 0.31
C HIS A 15 6.37 8.58 1.16
N ILE A 16 5.84 9.75 0.83
CA ILE A 16 4.60 10.27 1.43
C ILE A 16 3.45 9.33 1.04
N THR A 17 3.31 9.04 -0.26
CA THR A 17 2.29 8.13 -0.79
C THR A 17 2.33 6.76 -0.13
N LEU A 18 3.50 6.13 -0.13
CA LEU A 18 3.72 4.81 0.46
C LEU A 18 3.28 4.76 1.92
N ARG A 19 3.70 5.73 2.73
CA ARG A 19 3.47 5.72 4.18
C ARG A 19 2.02 6.02 4.55
N ILE A 20 1.38 6.95 3.85
CA ILE A 20 -0.04 7.27 4.09
C ILE A 20 -0.92 6.11 3.63
N PHE A 21 -0.69 5.57 2.44
CA PHE A 21 -1.45 4.41 1.95
C PHE A 21 -1.31 3.21 2.90
N GLN A 22 -0.08 2.86 3.30
CA GLN A 22 0.16 1.77 4.25
C GLN A 22 -0.59 2.02 5.57
N ARG A 23 -0.63 3.26 6.06
CA ARG A 23 -1.34 3.59 7.30
C ARG A 23 -2.83 3.36 7.17
N LEU A 24 -3.45 3.85 6.11
CA LEU A 24 -4.89 3.65 5.85
C LEU A 24 -5.21 2.17 5.65
N PHE A 25 -4.38 1.44 4.90
CA PHE A 25 -4.55 0.01 4.69
C PHE A 25 -4.47 -0.78 6.00
N ASN A 26 -3.48 -0.50 6.85
CA ASN A 26 -3.34 -1.19 8.13
C ASN A 26 -4.54 -0.92 9.07
N LEU A 27 -5.13 0.27 8.99
CA LEU A 27 -6.35 0.59 9.76
C LEU A 27 -7.57 -0.18 9.21
N LEU A 28 -7.70 -0.28 7.88
CA LEU A 28 -8.75 -1.08 7.23
C LEU A 28 -8.62 -2.57 7.58
N GLU A 29 -7.40 -3.09 7.53
CA GLU A 29 -7.09 -4.47 7.87
C GLU A 29 -7.41 -4.77 9.34
N GLU A 30 -7.10 -3.85 10.25
CA GLU A 30 -7.47 -3.98 11.67
C GLU A 30 -8.99 -4.02 11.86
N GLU A 31 -9.76 -3.16 11.20
CA GLU A 31 -11.22 -3.19 11.32
C GLU A 31 -11.85 -4.42 10.67
N CYS A 32 -11.28 -4.91 9.58
CA CYS A 32 -11.64 -6.20 9.00
C CYS A 32 -11.33 -7.35 9.97
N HIS A 33 -10.22 -7.27 10.69
CA HIS A 33 -9.91 -8.24 11.73
C HIS A 33 -10.92 -8.19 12.88
N GLN A 34 -11.40 -7.00 13.27
CA GLN A 34 -12.48 -6.87 14.26
C GLN A 34 -13.80 -7.45 13.74
N LEU A 35 -14.13 -7.31 12.45
CA LEU A 35 -15.28 -8.00 11.84
C LEU A 35 -15.12 -9.52 11.94
N ASP A 36 -13.94 -10.00 11.57
CA ASP A 36 -13.50 -11.40 11.65
C ASP A 36 -13.67 -11.98 13.07
N LEU A 37 -13.32 -11.22 14.10
CA LEU A 37 -13.57 -11.57 15.50
C LEU A 37 -15.06 -11.50 15.87
N SER A 38 -15.80 -10.52 15.35
CA SER A 38 -17.23 -10.29 15.65
C SER A 38 -18.19 -11.32 15.06
N ILE A 39 -17.78 -12.04 14.00
CA ILE A 39 -18.46 -13.29 13.59
C ILE A 39 -18.58 -14.25 14.78
N THR A 40 -17.75 -14.08 15.82
CA THR A 40 -17.40 -15.15 16.72
C THR A 40 -17.58 -14.95 18.23
N GLU A 41 -17.95 -13.78 18.76
CA GLU A 41 -17.67 -13.42 20.17
C GLU A 41 -18.28 -14.26 21.34
N PRO A 42 -17.67 -14.20 22.57
CA PRO A 42 -16.47 -13.40 22.93
C PRO A 42 -15.29 -14.22 23.49
N CYS A 43 -14.07 -14.00 22.97
CA CYS A 43 -12.94 -13.72 23.86
C CYS A 43 -11.68 -13.14 23.20
N THR A 44 -11.00 -12.39 24.06
CA THR A 44 -9.73 -11.68 23.96
C THR A 44 -8.50 -12.59 23.93
N THR A 45 -7.49 -12.13 23.18
CA THR A 45 -6.05 -12.47 23.17
C THR A 45 -5.59 -13.34 22.00
N ASN A 46 -4.61 -12.79 21.26
CA ASN A 46 -3.92 -13.38 20.13
C ASN A 46 -3.13 -14.64 20.51
N SER A 47 -3.37 -15.77 19.83
CA SER A 47 -2.35 -16.80 19.65
C SER A 47 -2.55 -17.65 18.39
N GLY A 48 -1.60 -17.61 17.47
CA GLY A 48 -0.93 -18.75 16.81
C GLY A 48 -1.73 -19.92 16.22
N LYS A 49 -3.03 -19.77 15.91
CA LYS A 49 -3.88 -20.88 15.43
C LYS A 49 -4.79 -20.43 14.30
N SER A 50 -5.12 -21.38 13.41
CA SER A 50 -5.82 -21.07 12.17
C SER A 50 -7.31 -20.81 12.35
N PHE A 51 -7.88 -19.90 11.55
CA PHE A 51 -9.33 -19.60 11.53
C PHE A 51 -10.19 -20.86 11.37
N ARG A 52 -9.71 -21.85 10.60
CA ARG A 52 -10.40 -23.15 10.42
C ARG A 52 -10.42 -23.96 11.72
N ASP A 53 -9.29 -24.04 12.43
CA ASP A 53 -9.19 -24.74 13.71
C ASP A 53 -10.05 -24.08 14.78
N TYR A 54 -10.15 -22.75 14.72
CA TYR A 54 -11.05 -21.97 15.55
C TYR A 54 -12.52 -22.29 15.26
N LEU A 55 -12.95 -22.28 13.99
CA LEU A 55 -14.32 -22.63 13.60
C LEU A 55 -14.67 -24.07 14.01
N GLN A 56 -13.73 -25.00 13.86
CA GLN A 56 -13.90 -26.39 14.25
C GLN A 56 -13.97 -26.56 15.77
N ALA A 57 -13.16 -25.83 16.54
CA ALA A 57 -13.25 -25.83 18.01
C ALA A 57 -14.61 -25.28 18.48
N LYS A 58 -15.11 -24.23 17.82
CA LYS A 58 -16.41 -23.60 18.15
C LYS A 58 -17.60 -24.50 17.82
N SER A 59 -17.61 -25.14 16.65
CA SER A 59 -18.66 -26.11 16.30
C SER A 59 -18.65 -27.30 17.26
N THR A 60 -17.46 -27.77 17.64
CA THR A 60 -17.31 -28.85 18.62
C THR A 60 -17.87 -28.45 19.99
N ILE A 61 -17.62 -27.25 20.51
CA ILE A 61 -18.22 -26.80 21.79
C ILE A 61 -19.76 -26.85 21.73
N LYS A 62 -20.36 -26.34 20.65
CA LYS A 62 -21.83 -26.36 20.49
C LYS A 62 -22.41 -27.77 20.49
N VAL A 63 -21.70 -28.74 19.91
CA VAL A 63 -22.11 -30.15 19.85
C VAL A 63 -21.87 -30.85 21.19
N THR A 64 -20.69 -30.68 21.80
CA THR A 64 -20.30 -31.40 23.01
C THR A 64 -20.97 -30.86 24.29
N GLU A 65 -21.48 -29.62 24.28
CA GLU A 65 -22.34 -29.12 25.37
C GLU A 65 -23.65 -29.94 25.51
N GLN A 66 -24.03 -30.73 24.50
CA GLN A 66 -25.15 -31.67 24.57
C GLN A 66 -24.75 -33.05 25.13
N GLU A 67 -23.46 -33.38 25.28
CA GLU A 67 -22.97 -34.74 25.59
C GLU A 67 -22.08 -34.88 26.84
N GLN A 68 -21.99 -33.87 27.72
CA GLN A 68 -21.30 -33.95 29.04
C GLN A 68 -19.83 -34.44 29.04
N SER A 69 -19.05 -34.22 27.97
CA SER A 69 -17.61 -34.55 27.96
C SER A 69 -16.72 -33.36 28.38
N ASN A 70 -16.38 -33.29 29.67
CA ASN A 70 -15.77 -32.11 30.30
C ASN A 70 -14.34 -31.75 29.81
N HIS A 71 -13.50 -32.70 29.43
CA HIS A 71 -12.09 -32.42 29.12
C HIS A 71 -11.91 -31.76 27.73
N THR A 72 -12.63 -32.23 26.72
CA THR A 72 -12.58 -31.72 25.34
C THR A 72 -13.20 -30.32 25.26
N ILE A 73 -14.25 -30.07 26.03
CA ILE A 73 -14.90 -28.76 26.15
C ILE A 73 -13.93 -27.72 26.72
N VAL A 74 -13.17 -28.05 27.78
CA VAL A 74 -12.21 -27.11 28.39
C VAL A 74 -11.07 -26.74 27.42
N GLN A 75 -10.54 -27.72 26.67
CA GLN A 75 -9.51 -27.45 25.66
C GLN A 75 -10.03 -26.60 24.49
N ASN A 76 -11.23 -26.89 23.98
CA ASN A 76 -11.81 -26.11 22.88
C ASN A 76 -12.23 -24.71 23.34
N LYS A 77 -12.76 -24.55 24.57
CA LYS A 77 -13.03 -23.23 25.16
C LYS A 77 -11.74 -22.41 25.27
N ARG A 78 -10.59 -23.01 25.63
CA ARG A 78 -9.28 -22.33 25.58
C ARG A 78 -8.87 -21.91 24.17
N LYS A 79 -9.09 -22.74 23.14
CA LYS A 79 -8.78 -22.40 21.74
C LYS A 79 -9.66 -21.25 21.22
N VAL A 80 -10.95 -21.25 21.54
CA VAL A 80 -11.86 -20.16 21.18
C VAL A 80 -11.52 -18.88 21.96
N LYS A 81 -11.08 -19.01 23.22
CA LYS A 81 -10.62 -17.87 23.99
C LYS A 81 -9.36 -17.20 23.43
N GLN A 82 -8.58 -17.93 22.64
CA GLN A 82 -7.27 -17.55 22.11
C GLN A 82 -7.31 -16.86 20.73
N GLY A 83 -8.49 -16.65 20.15
CA GLY A 83 -8.63 -16.03 18.82
C GLY A 83 -7.91 -16.80 17.70
N PHE A 84 -7.61 -16.08 16.62
CA PHE A 84 -6.83 -16.58 15.47
C PHE A 84 -5.96 -15.45 14.91
N GLU A 85 -4.98 -15.81 14.08
CA GLU A 85 -4.08 -14.82 13.47
C GLU A 85 -4.79 -13.92 12.48
N ARG A 86 -4.40 -12.63 12.43
CA ARG A 86 -5.02 -11.63 11.55
C ARG A 86 -5.06 -12.07 10.09
N GLU A 87 -3.92 -12.55 9.60
CA GLU A 87 -3.72 -13.01 8.23
C GLU A 87 -4.65 -14.20 7.87
N ASP A 88 -5.21 -14.87 8.88
CA ASP A 88 -6.05 -16.04 8.68
C ASP A 88 -7.55 -15.72 8.55
N GLY A 89 -7.95 -14.49 8.85
CA GLY A 89 -9.33 -14.02 8.79
C GLY A 89 -9.94 -13.99 7.40
N ILE A 90 -11.26 -14.20 7.30
CA ILE A 90 -11.94 -14.28 6.00
C ILE A 90 -12.01 -12.90 5.34
N PHE A 91 -12.19 -11.83 6.12
CA PHE A 91 -12.19 -10.46 5.61
C PHE A 91 -10.78 -10.04 5.19
N VAL A 92 -9.77 -10.30 6.02
CA VAL A 92 -8.37 -9.97 5.71
C VAL A 92 -7.89 -10.69 4.45
N LYS A 93 -8.14 -12.00 4.32
CA LYS A 93 -7.84 -12.75 3.07
C LYS A 93 -8.62 -12.28 1.85
N SER A 94 -9.79 -11.68 2.05
CA SER A 94 -10.55 -11.08 0.95
C SER A 94 -9.90 -9.79 0.45
N LEU A 95 -9.45 -8.94 1.37
CA LEU A 95 -8.68 -7.73 1.05
C LEU A 95 -7.38 -8.07 0.31
N GLU A 96 -6.62 -9.06 0.78
CA GLU A 96 -5.39 -9.49 0.11
C GLU A 96 -5.65 -9.98 -1.32
N ARG A 97 -6.73 -10.78 -1.51
CA ARG A 97 -7.14 -11.23 -2.85
C ARG A 97 -7.55 -10.06 -3.74
N ALA A 98 -8.25 -9.07 -3.19
CA ALA A 98 -8.60 -7.86 -3.93
C ALA A 98 -7.35 -7.11 -4.38
N MET A 99 -6.40 -6.87 -3.48
CA MET A 99 -5.12 -6.21 -3.77
C MET A 99 -4.29 -6.97 -4.83
N ALA A 100 -4.24 -8.30 -4.70
CA ALA A 100 -3.54 -9.16 -5.65
C ALA A 100 -4.14 -9.08 -7.07
N SER A 101 -5.45 -8.86 -7.21
CA SER A 101 -6.12 -8.77 -8.52
C SER A 101 -5.61 -7.62 -9.39
N PHE A 102 -5.11 -6.54 -8.79
CA PHE A 102 -4.46 -5.42 -9.47
C PHE A 102 -2.94 -5.35 -9.20
N HIS A 103 -2.35 -6.51 -8.91
CA HIS A 103 -0.91 -6.74 -8.76
C HIS A 103 -0.27 -5.92 -7.65
N VAL A 104 -0.98 -5.72 -6.53
CA VAL A 104 -0.43 -5.11 -5.33
C VAL A 104 -0.41 -6.18 -4.25
N VAL A 105 0.79 -6.57 -3.82
CA VAL A 105 0.98 -7.63 -2.83
C VAL A 105 1.92 -7.09 -1.77
N GLY A 106 1.59 -7.29 -0.50
CA GLY A 106 2.49 -7.00 0.61
C GLY A 106 3.75 -7.88 0.49
N GLN A 107 4.93 -7.30 0.58
CA GLN A 107 6.16 -8.09 0.51
C GLN A 107 6.49 -8.71 1.88
N ALA A 108 6.50 -10.04 1.95
CA ALA A 108 6.81 -10.81 3.16
C ALA A 108 8.18 -10.45 3.78
N TYR A 109 9.16 -10.04 2.97
CA TYR A 109 10.54 -9.78 3.42
C TYR A 109 10.78 -8.41 4.06
N HIS A 110 9.76 -7.54 4.13
CA HIS A 110 9.88 -6.19 4.71
C HIS A 110 8.76 -5.85 5.70
N GLY A 111 8.31 -6.83 6.49
CA GLY A 111 7.24 -6.64 7.47
C GLY A 111 5.91 -6.23 6.82
N GLY A 112 5.62 -6.76 5.62
CA GLY A 112 4.41 -6.45 4.86
C GLY A 112 4.44 -5.12 4.10
N SER A 113 5.59 -4.43 4.03
CA SER A 113 5.69 -3.13 3.36
C SER A 113 5.38 -3.22 1.86
N PHE A 114 4.58 -2.27 1.36
CA PHE A 114 4.33 -2.11 -0.07
C PHE A 114 5.53 -1.49 -0.81
N VAL A 115 5.57 -1.67 -2.14
CA VAL A 115 6.54 -1.03 -3.05
C VAL A 115 5.90 0.18 -3.72
N GLY A 116 6.67 1.24 -4.00
CA GLY A 116 6.15 2.51 -4.53
C GLY A 116 5.29 2.39 -5.81
N ASN A 117 5.77 1.65 -6.82
CA ASN A 117 5.03 1.50 -8.10
C ASN A 117 3.68 0.78 -7.97
N PRO A 118 3.56 -0.34 -7.23
CA PRO A 118 2.27 -0.92 -6.89
C PRO A 118 1.28 0.03 -6.21
N ILE A 119 1.74 0.94 -5.35
CA ILE A 119 0.85 1.82 -4.59
C ILE A 119 0.22 2.89 -5.48
N GLN A 120 0.94 3.40 -6.47
CA GLN A 120 0.36 4.29 -7.48
C GLN A 120 -0.80 3.63 -8.23
N ARG A 121 -0.81 2.28 -8.37
CA ARG A 121 -1.99 1.56 -8.86
C ARG A 121 -3.08 1.49 -7.80
N ALA A 122 -2.73 1.18 -6.56
CA ALA A 122 -3.69 1.02 -5.46
C ALA A 122 -4.53 2.28 -5.20
N VAL A 123 -3.94 3.48 -5.34
CA VAL A 123 -4.64 4.77 -5.14
C VAL A 123 -5.56 5.18 -6.31
N LYS A 124 -5.69 4.36 -7.36
CA LYS A 124 -6.61 4.66 -8.45
C LYS A 124 -8.07 4.37 -8.04
N PRO A 125 -9.06 5.17 -8.48
CA PRO A 125 -10.44 5.02 -8.05
C PRO A 125 -11.02 3.60 -8.25
N GLU A 126 -10.70 2.94 -9.36
CA GLU A 126 -11.16 1.59 -9.66
C GLU A 126 -10.61 0.53 -8.69
N ASN A 127 -9.37 0.72 -8.22
CA ASN A 127 -8.70 -0.21 -7.32
C ASN A 127 -9.10 0.05 -5.86
N ILE A 128 -9.28 1.31 -5.47
CA ILE A 128 -9.87 1.68 -4.18
C ILE A 128 -11.25 1.04 -4.05
N LYS A 129 -12.09 1.18 -5.10
CA LYS A 129 -13.42 0.59 -5.13
C LYS A 129 -13.37 -0.93 -5.01
N THR A 130 -12.51 -1.59 -5.80
CA THR A 130 -12.33 -3.05 -5.75
C THR A 130 -11.92 -3.53 -4.36
N MET A 131 -10.96 -2.84 -3.73
CA MET A 131 -10.45 -3.15 -2.40
C MET A 131 -11.51 -2.96 -1.32
N CYS A 132 -12.19 -1.82 -1.26
CA CYS A 132 -13.18 -1.57 -0.20
C CYS A 132 -14.40 -2.50 -0.40
N ASN A 133 -14.84 -2.73 -1.63
CA ASN A 133 -16.01 -3.58 -1.91
C ASN A 133 -15.78 -5.06 -1.59
N SER A 134 -14.53 -5.52 -1.47
CA SER A 134 -14.26 -6.89 -1.05
C SER A 134 -14.77 -7.15 0.38
N VAL A 135 -14.81 -6.13 1.24
CA VAL A 135 -15.37 -6.22 2.60
C VAL A 135 -16.87 -6.50 2.54
N ILE A 136 -17.62 -5.70 1.77
CA ILE A 136 -19.06 -5.88 1.54
C ILE A 136 -19.35 -7.25 0.94
N ALA A 137 -18.63 -7.63 -0.13
CA ALA A 137 -18.84 -8.91 -0.80
C ALA A 137 -18.62 -10.11 0.15
N THR A 138 -17.66 -9.98 1.06
CA THR A 138 -17.39 -10.99 2.09
C THR A 138 -18.53 -11.06 3.10
N ALA A 139 -19.03 -9.92 3.59
CA ALA A 139 -20.17 -9.89 4.52
C ALA A 139 -21.45 -10.48 3.89
N THR A 140 -21.72 -10.16 2.61
CA THR A 140 -22.85 -10.71 1.86
C THR A 140 -22.74 -12.23 1.73
N SER A 141 -21.53 -12.76 1.47
CA SER A 141 -21.31 -14.21 1.40
C SER A 141 -21.58 -14.96 2.71
N LEU A 142 -21.51 -14.25 3.85
CA LEU A 142 -21.77 -14.81 5.18
C LEU A 142 -23.27 -14.73 5.58
N ASN A 143 -24.12 -14.09 4.77
CA ASN A 143 -25.57 -13.94 4.99
C ASN A 143 -25.95 -13.44 6.40
N ASN A 144 -25.17 -12.50 6.96
CA ASN A 144 -25.40 -11.95 8.30
C ASN A 144 -25.65 -10.44 8.22
N SER A 145 -26.88 -10.00 8.53
CA SER A 145 -27.31 -8.61 8.42
C SER A 145 -26.56 -7.66 9.38
N ALA A 146 -26.24 -8.10 10.59
CA ALA A 146 -25.49 -7.28 11.55
C ALA A 146 -24.03 -7.07 11.12
N LEU A 147 -23.43 -8.08 10.47
CA LEU A 147 -22.11 -7.94 9.87
C LEU A 147 -22.16 -7.11 8.59
N GLN A 148 -23.24 -7.20 7.82
CA GLN A 148 -23.43 -6.39 6.62
C GLN A 148 -23.43 -4.90 6.96
N SER A 149 -24.19 -4.45 7.96
CA SER A 149 -24.21 -3.04 8.36
C SER A 149 -22.83 -2.53 8.78
N LYS A 150 -22.09 -3.31 9.57
CA LYS A 150 -20.72 -2.93 9.97
C LYS A 150 -19.75 -2.92 8.78
N ALA A 151 -19.88 -3.87 7.86
CA ALA A 151 -19.07 -3.92 6.65
C ALA A 151 -19.35 -2.73 5.71
N ASP A 152 -20.60 -2.28 5.63
CA ASP A 152 -20.99 -1.09 4.88
C ASP A 152 -20.39 0.17 5.52
N GLU A 153 -20.49 0.33 6.85
CA GLU A 153 -19.86 1.45 7.59
C GLU A 153 -18.33 1.50 7.39
N ILE A 154 -17.66 0.33 7.43
CA ILE A 154 -16.22 0.22 7.18
C ILE A 154 -15.92 0.58 5.72
N ASN A 155 -16.70 0.08 4.77
CA ASN A 155 -16.52 0.39 3.36
C ASN A 155 -16.60 1.89 3.11
N ASP A 156 -17.67 2.55 3.54
CA ASP A 156 -17.91 3.98 3.31
C ASP A 156 -16.78 4.81 3.91
N LYS A 157 -16.43 4.56 5.18
CA LYS A 157 -15.34 5.28 5.85
C LYS A 157 -14.00 5.18 5.13
N PHE A 158 -13.61 3.97 4.71
CA PHE A 158 -12.32 3.79 4.04
C PHE A 158 -12.36 4.22 2.58
N MET A 159 -13.50 4.09 1.89
CA MET A 159 -13.71 4.63 0.56
C MET A 159 -13.49 6.14 0.55
N ASP A 160 -14.08 6.85 1.53
CA ASP A 160 -13.90 8.30 1.70
C ASP A 160 -12.44 8.64 2.02
N ALA A 161 -11.82 7.94 2.98
CA ALA A 161 -10.42 8.17 3.36
C ALA A 161 -9.46 8.02 2.16
N PHE A 162 -9.59 6.92 1.40
CA PHE A 162 -8.73 6.65 0.25
C PHE A 162 -9.01 7.61 -0.91
N ASN A 163 -10.27 7.99 -1.16
CA ASN A 163 -10.61 8.94 -2.22
C ASN A 163 -10.13 10.36 -1.92
N LEU A 164 -10.27 10.83 -0.68
CA LEU A 164 -9.72 12.12 -0.24
C LEU A 164 -8.19 12.14 -0.41
N PHE A 165 -7.53 11.05 -0.02
CA PHE A 165 -6.10 10.92 -0.24
C PHE A 165 -5.72 10.86 -1.74
N ALA A 166 -6.48 10.15 -2.56
CA ALA A 166 -6.26 10.04 -4.00
C ALA A 166 -6.39 11.40 -4.72
N GLN A 167 -7.28 12.27 -4.25
CA GLN A 167 -7.39 13.65 -4.76
C GLN A 167 -6.10 14.44 -4.51
N CYS A 168 -5.54 14.36 -3.30
CA CYS A 168 -4.24 14.95 -2.99
C CYS A 168 -3.16 14.39 -3.92
N HIS A 169 -3.05 13.06 -3.98
CA HIS A 169 -2.04 12.34 -4.76
C HIS A 169 -2.04 12.73 -6.23
N THR A 170 -3.21 12.83 -6.85
CA THR A 170 -3.35 13.17 -8.26
C THR A 170 -2.73 14.51 -8.61
N ILE A 171 -2.79 15.48 -7.70
CA ILE A 171 -2.26 16.82 -7.93
C ILE A 171 -0.78 16.89 -7.57
N TYR A 172 -0.39 16.44 -6.38
CA TYR A 172 1.01 16.60 -5.95
C TYR A 172 1.96 15.64 -6.65
N ASP A 173 1.53 14.47 -7.11
CA ASP A 173 2.38 13.52 -7.86
C ASP A 173 2.39 13.84 -9.37
N SER A 174 1.77 14.94 -9.78
CA SER A 174 1.76 15.35 -11.19
C SER A 174 3.17 15.66 -11.71
N ASN A 175 3.35 15.46 -13.03
CA ASN A 175 4.56 15.78 -13.76
C ASN A 175 4.42 17.07 -14.61
N THR A 176 3.47 17.93 -14.27
CA THR A 176 3.13 19.13 -15.02
C THR A 176 3.29 20.40 -14.18
N LEU A 177 3.30 21.55 -14.86
CA LEU A 177 3.26 22.84 -14.20
C LEU A 177 1.89 23.06 -13.56
N LEU A 178 1.90 23.46 -12.28
CA LEU A 178 0.70 23.68 -11.49
C LEU A 178 0.32 25.16 -11.49
N SER A 179 -0.93 25.45 -11.90
CA SER A 179 -1.52 26.77 -11.79
C SER A 179 -1.86 27.11 -10.34
N ASN A 180 -1.98 28.40 -10.00
CA ASN A 180 -2.39 28.80 -8.64
C ASN A 180 -3.76 28.20 -8.23
N ALA A 181 -4.68 28.04 -9.19
CA ALA A 181 -5.96 27.39 -8.94
C ALA A 181 -5.78 25.92 -8.53
N LYS A 182 -4.92 25.17 -9.22
CA LYS A 182 -4.60 23.78 -8.85
C LYS A 182 -3.85 23.65 -7.53
N ILE A 183 -3.04 24.64 -7.18
CA ILE A 183 -2.34 24.67 -5.89
C ILE A 183 -3.35 24.91 -4.75
N ASN A 184 -4.32 25.79 -4.94
CA ASN A 184 -5.39 26.00 -3.95
C ASN A 184 -6.27 24.74 -3.83
N GLU A 185 -6.58 24.08 -4.95
CA GLU A 185 -7.29 22.78 -4.95
C GLU A 185 -6.53 21.70 -4.17
N LEU A 186 -5.20 21.65 -4.31
CA LEU A 186 -4.35 20.76 -3.52
C LEU A 186 -4.41 21.08 -2.02
N GLU A 187 -4.32 22.36 -1.65
CA GLU A 187 -4.41 22.80 -0.24
C GLU A 187 -5.75 22.40 0.36
N THR A 188 -6.87 22.69 -0.31
CA THR A 188 -8.21 22.26 0.12
C THR A 188 -8.36 20.74 0.21
N ALA A 189 -7.78 19.99 -0.73
CA ALA A 189 -7.83 18.53 -0.70
C ALA A 189 -7.04 17.95 0.49
N ILE A 190 -5.87 18.53 0.80
CA ILE A 190 -5.05 18.12 1.96
C ILE A 190 -5.79 18.41 3.26
N ASP A 191 -6.37 19.61 3.40
CA ASP A 191 -7.15 20.00 4.58
C ASP A 191 -8.33 19.04 4.78
N ALA A 192 -9.09 18.76 3.72
CA ALA A 192 -10.23 17.84 3.78
C ALA A 192 -9.81 16.42 4.17
N PHE A 193 -8.70 15.91 3.61
CA PHE A 193 -8.16 14.60 3.96
C PHE A 193 -7.72 14.53 5.42
N LEU A 194 -6.96 15.51 5.91
CA LEU A 194 -6.40 15.51 7.26
C LEU A 194 -7.48 15.76 8.32
N GLN A 195 -8.44 16.64 8.03
CA GLN A 195 -9.62 16.84 8.86
C GLN A 195 -10.38 15.52 9.01
N PHE A 196 -10.77 14.90 7.89
CA PHE A 196 -11.45 13.60 7.89
C PHE A 196 -10.65 12.55 8.65
N TYR A 197 -9.32 12.49 8.45
CA TYR A 197 -8.46 11.54 9.14
C TYR A 197 -8.48 11.73 10.66
N SER A 198 -8.38 12.98 11.12
CA SER A 198 -8.37 13.32 12.54
C SER A 198 -9.71 13.06 13.24
N GLU A 199 -10.82 13.23 12.52
CA GLU A 199 -12.17 13.01 13.04
C GLU A 199 -12.55 11.52 13.02
N SER A 200 -12.12 10.79 11.99
CA SER A 200 -12.52 9.40 11.74
C SER A 200 -11.63 8.38 12.44
N PHE A 201 -10.38 8.71 12.75
CA PHE A 201 -9.41 7.78 13.33
C PHE A 201 -8.79 8.35 14.61
N THR A 202 -8.73 7.54 15.67
CA THR A 202 -7.99 7.84 16.91
C THR A 202 -6.47 7.68 16.76
N ALA A 203 -6.01 7.53 15.52
CA ALA A 203 -4.65 7.24 15.14
C ALA A 203 -3.75 8.49 15.18
N THR A 204 -2.49 8.31 15.59
CA THR A 204 -1.51 9.40 15.53
C THR A 204 -1.25 9.86 14.11
N VAL A 205 -1.20 11.18 13.92
CA VAL A 205 -0.77 11.83 12.68
C VAL A 205 0.70 11.47 12.41
N LEU A 206 0.98 10.92 11.23
CA LEU A 206 2.32 10.53 10.86
C LEU A 206 3.18 11.74 10.49
N PRO A 207 4.51 11.68 10.67
CA PRO A 207 5.41 12.71 10.14
C PRO A 207 5.20 12.99 8.64
N LYS A 208 4.80 11.97 7.85
CA LYS A 208 4.49 12.12 6.42
C LYS A 208 3.18 12.87 6.14
N MET A 209 2.21 12.81 7.05
CA MET A 209 1.00 13.63 6.99
C MET A 209 1.33 15.08 7.32
N HIS A 210 2.15 15.32 8.35
CA HIS A 210 2.67 16.66 8.64
C HIS A 210 3.50 17.24 7.47
N MET A 211 4.34 16.42 6.81
CA MET A 211 5.04 16.86 5.59
C MET A 211 4.06 17.22 4.45
N LEU A 212 2.93 16.51 4.35
CA LEU A 212 1.89 16.80 3.36
C LEU A 212 1.21 18.14 3.68
N GLU A 213 0.86 18.37 4.94
CA GLU A 213 0.20 19.59 5.44
C GLU A 213 1.10 20.83 5.35
N ASP A 214 2.23 20.80 6.05
CA ASP A 214 2.98 22.01 6.39
C ASP A 214 4.14 22.30 5.43
N HIS A 215 4.53 21.35 4.59
CA HIS A 215 5.74 21.48 3.77
C HIS A 215 5.48 21.33 2.27
N LEU A 216 4.52 20.50 1.86
CA LEU A 216 4.23 20.29 0.46
C LEU A 216 3.67 21.55 -0.20
N VAL A 217 2.65 22.18 0.38
CA VAL A 217 2.00 23.35 -0.21
C VAL A 217 2.96 24.53 -0.35
N PRO A 218 3.76 24.93 0.67
CA PRO A 218 4.78 25.97 0.50
C PRO A 218 5.80 25.65 -0.59
N TRP A 219 6.20 24.38 -0.71
CA TRP A 219 7.14 23.95 -1.74
C TRP A 219 6.53 24.06 -3.14
N VAL A 220 5.32 23.53 -3.34
CA VAL A 220 4.61 23.61 -4.64
C VAL A 220 4.31 25.07 -5.00
N LYS A 221 3.95 25.92 -4.03
CA LYS A 221 3.78 27.38 -4.24
C LYS A 221 5.06 28.03 -4.78
N ARG A 222 6.24 27.58 -4.34
CA ARG A 222 7.55 28.09 -4.77
C ARG A 222 7.96 27.58 -6.15
N TRP A 223 7.84 26.28 -6.40
CA TRP A 223 8.42 25.64 -7.59
C TRP A 223 7.42 25.41 -8.72
N LYS A 224 6.11 25.51 -8.45
CA LYS A 224 5.01 25.40 -9.43
C LYS A 224 4.99 24.09 -10.22
N VAL A 225 5.54 23.03 -9.65
CA VAL A 225 5.53 21.66 -10.22
C VAL A 225 5.11 20.68 -9.14
N GLY A 226 4.57 19.53 -9.55
CA GLY A 226 4.36 18.40 -8.65
C GLY A 226 5.68 17.68 -8.31
N CYS A 227 5.63 16.89 -7.24
CA CYS A 227 6.71 15.99 -6.82
C CYS A 227 7.06 14.94 -7.89
N GLY A 228 6.14 14.62 -8.81
CA GLY A 228 6.40 13.70 -9.92
C GLY A 228 7.53 14.18 -10.85
N CYS A 229 7.74 15.50 -10.98
CA CYS A 229 8.85 16.07 -11.75
C CYS A 229 10.23 15.93 -11.08
N MET A 230 10.24 15.77 -9.75
CA MET A 230 11.45 15.83 -8.90
C MET A 230 11.60 14.57 -8.04
N GLY A 231 10.90 13.50 -8.41
CA GLY A 231 10.81 12.28 -7.64
C GLY A 231 12.11 11.49 -7.62
N GLU A 232 12.31 10.76 -6.51
CA GLU A 232 13.47 9.89 -6.28
C GLU A 232 13.55 8.68 -7.24
N GLN A 233 12.50 8.46 -8.05
CA GLN A 233 12.46 7.39 -9.06
C GLN A 233 13.61 7.47 -10.06
N GLY A 234 14.13 8.67 -10.33
CA GLY A 234 15.35 8.83 -11.13
C GLY A 234 16.52 8.05 -10.52
N ALA A 235 16.79 8.23 -9.23
CA ALA A 235 17.85 7.53 -8.52
C ALA A 235 17.58 6.02 -8.40
N GLU A 236 16.33 5.60 -8.15
CA GLU A 236 15.96 4.18 -8.13
C GLU A 236 16.22 3.49 -9.49
N SER A 237 15.91 4.19 -10.59
CA SER A 237 16.18 3.69 -11.95
C SER A 237 17.68 3.57 -12.23
N LEU A 238 18.49 4.49 -11.67
CA LEU A 238 19.95 4.39 -11.73
C LEU A 238 20.40 3.10 -11.05
N HIS A 239 19.94 2.79 -9.85
CA HIS A 239 20.32 1.54 -9.18
C HIS A 239 20.05 0.29 -10.04
N ALA A 240 18.87 0.19 -10.66
CA ALA A 240 18.55 -0.92 -11.56
C ALA A 240 19.47 -0.98 -12.78
N MET A 241 19.78 0.17 -13.37
CA MET A 241 20.70 0.27 -14.49
C MET A 241 22.13 -0.12 -14.09
N PHE A 242 22.64 0.38 -12.97
CA PHE A 242 23.96 0.02 -12.44
C PHE A 242 24.04 -1.48 -12.19
N ASN A 243 23.03 -2.10 -11.57
CA ASN A 243 23.00 -3.56 -11.34
C ASN A 243 23.01 -4.37 -12.65
N ASN A 244 22.36 -3.88 -13.71
CA ASN A 244 22.36 -4.52 -15.02
C ASN A 244 23.72 -4.34 -15.73
N VAL A 245 24.30 -3.14 -15.66
CA VAL A 245 25.58 -2.81 -16.28
C VAL A 245 26.72 -3.54 -15.57
N GLU A 246 26.71 -3.60 -14.24
CA GLU A 246 27.67 -4.37 -13.44
C GLU A 246 27.66 -5.85 -13.83
N ARG A 247 26.48 -6.46 -13.97
CA ARG A 247 26.34 -7.84 -14.45
C ARG A 247 27.02 -8.08 -15.80
N ALA A 248 26.98 -7.10 -16.71
CA ALA A 248 27.64 -7.21 -18.02
C ALA A 248 29.17 -7.12 -17.93
N TYR A 249 29.72 -6.52 -16.87
CA TYR A 249 31.16 -6.34 -16.66
C TYR A 249 31.73 -7.20 -15.51
N ASN A 250 30.97 -8.17 -15.01
CA ASN A 250 31.39 -9.06 -13.92
C ASN A 250 32.69 -9.84 -14.21
N ASN A 251 33.02 -10.02 -15.49
CA ASN A 251 34.24 -10.70 -15.93
C ASN A 251 35.51 -9.84 -15.77
N ILE A 252 35.40 -8.55 -15.48
CA ILE A 252 36.57 -7.68 -15.21
C ILE A 252 37.02 -7.91 -13.77
N VAL A 253 38.16 -8.60 -13.59
CA VAL A 253 38.67 -9.01 -12.27
C VAL A 253 38.99 -7.81 -11.37
N ASP A 254 39.67 -6.79 -11.92
CA ASP A 254 40.02 -5.60 -11.16
C ASP A 254 38.80 -4.73 -10.86
N ARG A 255 38.59 -4.40 -9.58
CA ARG A 255 37.41 -3.67 -9.12
C ARG A 255 37.41 -2.21 -9.55
N VAL A 256 38.57 -1.57 -9.55
CA VAL A 256 38.69 -0.15 -9.91
C VAL A 256 38.42 0.01 -11.40
N GLU A 257 39.01 -0.85 -12.23
CA GLU A 257 38.79 -0.87 -13.66
C GLU A 257 37.33 -1.21 -14.01
N ARG A 258 36.72 -2.17 -13.30
CA ARG A 258 35.29 -2.48 -13.46
C ARG A 258 34.41 -1.26 -13.21
N LEU A 259 34.65 -0.53 -12.11
CA LEU A 259 33.92 0.69 -11.79
C LEU A 259 34.16 1.80 -12.84
N ARG A 260 35.40 1.97 -13.29
CA ARG A 260 35.76 2.94 -14.33
C ARG A 260 34.98 2.68 -15.62
N VAL A 261 35.00 1.44 -16.11
CA VAL A 261 34.28 1.00 -17.31
C VAL A 261 32.78 1.15 -17.14
N LEU A 262 32.24 0.79 -15.97
CA LEU A 262 30.82 0.94 -15.64
C LEU A 262 30.39 2.41 -15.76
N LEU A 263 31.11 3.32 -15.10
CA LEU A 263 30.80 4.76 -15.11
C LEU A 263 30.92 5.36 -16.52
N GLN A 264 31.97 5.00 -17.27
CA GLN A 264 32.15 5.45 -18.64
C GLN A 264 30.99 5.00 -19.55
N ASN A 265 30.61 3.73 -19.50
CA ASN A 265 29.50 3.21 -20.29
C ASN A 265 28.17 3.85 -19.90
N HIS A 266 27.95 4.07 -18.61
CA HIS A 266 26.76 4.77 -18.15
C HIS A 266 26.73 6.21 -18.69
N HIS A 267 27.84 6.95 -18.62
CA HIS A 267 27.94 8.30 -19.16
C HIS A 267 27.59 8.32 -20.66
N PHE A 268 28.14 7.42 -21.47
CA PHE A 268 27.84 7.34 -22.90
C PHE A 268 26.36 7.09 -23.20
N LYS A 269 25.66 6.27 -22.39
CA LYS A 269 24.22 6.01 -22.55
C LYS A 269 23.33 7.22 -22.23
N LEU A 270 23.80 8.13 -21.36
CA LEU A 270 23.03 9.30 -20.97
C LEU A 270 23.22 10.51 -21.89
N LEU A 271 24.27 10.52 -22.72
CA LEU A 271 24.54 11.64 -23.62
C LEU A 271 23.38 11.84 -24.61
N PRO A 272 22.72 13.01 -24.62
CA PRO A 272 21.59 13.26 -25.53
C PRO A 272 21.94 13.06 -27.00
N ALA A 273 23.18 13.42 -27.40
CA ALA A 273 23.69 13.24 -28.75
C ALA A 273 23.74 11.76 -29.19
N ASN A 274 23.88 10.83 -28.25
CA ASN A 274 23.90 9.40 -28.55
C ASN A 274 22.50 8.82 -28.67
N LYS A 275 21.50 9.35 -27.96
CA LYS A 275 20.09 8.93 -28.09
C LYS A 275 19.56 9.14 -29.50
N SER A 276 19.96 10.23 -30.17
CA SER A 276 19.58 10.48 -31.57
C SER A 276 20.25 9.53 -32.57
N LEU A 277 21.27 8.79 -32.14
CA LEU A 277 22.01 7.82 -32.96
C LEU A 277 21.57 6.37 -32.69
N GLU A 278 20.73 6.14 -31.66
CA GLU A 278 20.22 4.80 -31.39
C GLU A 278 19.27 4.36 -32.50
N PRO A 279 19.51 3.19 -33.14
CA PRO A 279 18.60 2.68 -34.14
C PRO A 279 17.24 2.37 -33.49
N PRO A 280 16.13 2.53 -34.23
CA PRO A 280 14.80 2.24 -33.70
C PRO A 280 14.74 0.80 -33.18
N PRO A 281 14.03 0.56 -32.06
CA PRO A 281 13.96 -0.77 -31.47
C PRO A 281 13.43 -1.76 -32.50
N LEU A 282 14.19 -2.84 -32.73
CA LEU A 282 13.78 -3.91 -33.62
C LEU A 282 12.42 -4.43 -33.17
N LYS A 283 11.41 -4.37 -34.07
CA LYS A 283 10.09 -4.97 -33.81
C LYS A 283 10.32 -6.42 -33.40
N LYS A 284 9.92 -6.78 -32.17
CA LYS A 284 9.95 -8.18 -31.72
C LYS A 284 9.20 -9.01 -32.75
N ARG A 285 9.85 -10.05 -33.28
CA ARG A 285 9.19 -11.02 -34.18
C ARG A 285 7.95 -11.54 -33.45
N PRO A 286 6.78 -11.60 -34.10
CA PRO A 286 5.62 -12.22 -33.50
C PRO A 286 6.01 -13.65 -33.10
N THR A 287 5.84 -13.97 -31.83
CA THR A 287 5.96 -15.33 -31.33
C THR A 287 4.96 -16.18 -32.11
N LYS A 288 5.46 -17.12 -32.91
CA LYS A 288 4.60 -18.13 -33.53
C LYS A 288 3.79 -18.82 -32.42
N PRO A 289 2.47 -19.04 -32.63
CA PRO A 289 1.72 -19.89 -31.73
C PRO A 289 2.45 -21.24 -31.60
N ARG A 290 2.56 -21.73 -30.37
CA ARG A 290 2.98 -23.11 -30.13
C ARG A 290 1.78 -23.98 -30.49
N ASP A 291 1.94 -24.82 -31.49
CA ASP A 291 1.04 -25.93 -31.78
C ASP A 291 1.07 -26.96 -30.63
#